data_AF-A0A412HZ57-F1
#
_entry.id   AF-A0A412HZ57-F1
#
_cell.length_a   1.000
_cell.length_b   1.000
_cell.length_c   1.000
_cell.angle_alpha   90.00
_cell.angle_beta   90.00
_cell.angle_gamma   90.00
#
_symmetry.space_group_name_H-M   'P 1'
#
loop_
_entity.id
_entity.type
_entity.pdbx_description
1 polymer ?
#
loop_
_entity_poly.entity_id
_entity_poly.type
_entity_poly.pdbx_seq_one_letter_code
_entity_poly.pdbx_strand_id
1 'polypeptide(L)'
;MCILYNQAFINSFLIDSSLTEKMDAAEALSIYRDRDAVEKTFRMEKSYLGFDVFRVHDTEKLESKVFISFVALIIRNEIYQVLKPMYKKNRKENTVPKVIREYERLRITKLSDNKYHVRYSLTSRQKKILGAVGVTEKDYMDKVNKIVQALNES
;
A
#
# COMPACT_ATOMS: atom_id res chain seq x y z
N MET A 1 29.19 -1.31 -26.10
CA MET A 1 29.72 -0.11 -25.40
C MET A 1 28.74 0.50 -24.41
N CYS A 2 27.41 0.50 -24.65
CA CYS A 2 26.42 1.06 -23.72
C CYS A 2 26.15 0.27 -22.42
N ILE A 3 26.53 -1.01 -22.33
CA ILE A 3 26.30 -1.82 -21.12
C ILE A 3 27.36 -1.53 -20.04
N LEU A 4 28.59 -1.19 -20.44
CA LEU A 4 29.69 -0.89 -19.51
C LEU A 4 29.52 0.46 -18.82
N TYR A 5 28.93 1.45 -19.50
CA TYR A 5 28.62 2.76 -18.90
C TYR A 5 27.57 2.65 -17.79
N ASN A 6 26.61 1.73 -17.93
CA ASN A 6 25.60 1.51 -16.89
C ASN A 6 26.21 0.85 -15.65
N GLN A 7 27.14 -0.10 -15.82
CA GLN A 7 27.84 -0.72 -14.70
C GLN A 7 28.76 0.28 -13.96
N ALA A 8 29.44 1.17 -14.69
CA ALA A 8 30.30 2.19 -14.11
C ALA A 8 29.52 3.30 -13.37
N PHE A 9 28.36 3.71 -13.89
CA PHE A 9 27.48 4.69 -13.25
C PHE A 9 26.77 4.12 -12.01
N ILE A 10 26.44 2.82 -12.02
CA ILE A 10 25.90 2.11 -10.86
C ILE A 10 26.99 1.96 -9.77
N ASN A 11 28.25 1.70 -10.16
CA ASN A 11 29.34 1.59 -9.21
C ASN A 11 29.76 2.95 -8.61
N SER A 12 29.61 4.07 -9.33
CA SER A 12 29.97 5.39 -8.78
C SER A 12 28.93 5.92 -7.80
N PHE A 13 27.65 5.58 -7.97
CA PHE A 13 26.59 5.99 -7.03
C PHE A 13 26.57 5.15 -5.72
N LEU A 14 27.16 3.95 -5.74
CA LEU A 14 27.31 3.10 -4.56
C LEU A 14 28.40 3.56 -3.57
N ILE A 15 29.26 4.51 -3.95
CA ILE A 15 30.42 4.91 -3.13
C ILE A 15 30.10 6.06 -2.16
N ASP A 16 29.05 6.86 -2.40
CA ASP A 16 28.96 8.21 -1.80
C ASP A 16 27.74 8.48 -0.88
N SER A 17 27.07 7.45 -0.35
CA SER A 17 26.13 7.68 0.77
C SER A 17 26.28 6.64 1.87
N SER A 18 27.14 6.99 2.82
CA SER A 18 27.20 6.49 4.21
C SER A 18 27.48 5.00 4.46
N LEU A 19 28.78 4.71 4.63
CA LEU A 19 29.38 4.10 5.83
C LEU A 19 29.24 2.58 6.09
N THR A 20 30.30 1.86 5.68
CA THR A 20 31.11 0.94 6.53
C THR A 20 30.49 -0.34 7.12
N GLU A 21 29.75 -1.15 6.37
CA GLU A 21 29.62 -2.58 6.71
C GLU A 21 29.81 -3.48 5.49
N LYS A 22 30.43 -4.64 5.70
CA LYS A 22 30.54 -5.70 4.69
C LYS A 22 29.13 -6.23 4.42
N MET A 23 28.45 -5.61 3.46
CA MET A 23 27.12 -6.02 3.04
C MET A 23 27.19 -7.34 2.27
N ASP A 24 26.37 -8.32 2.65
CA ASP A 24 26.29 -9.60 1.95
C ASP A 24 25.67 -9.41 0.55
N ALA A 25 26.08 -10.25 -0.41
CA ALA A 25 25.58 -10.18 -1.79
C ALA A 25 24.06 -10.35 -1.87
N ALA A 26 23.47 -11.15 -0.96
CA ALA A 26 22.03 -11.32 -0.88
C ALA A 26 21.31 -10.06 -0.38
N GLU A 27 21.93 -9.32 0.54
CA GLU A 27 21.41 -8.07 1.09
C GLU A 27 21.44 -6.96 0.04
N ALA A 28 22.58 -6.81 -0.64
CA ALA A 28 22.73 -5.90 -1.77
C ALA A 28 21.64 -6.16 -2.83
N LEU A 29 21.44 -7.43 -3.21
CA LEU A 29 20.42 -7.83 -4.18
C LEU A 29 19.00 -7.52 -3.69
N SER A 30 18.72 -7.63 -2.39
CA SER A 30 17.42 -7.28 -1.81
C SER A 30 17.15 -5.78 -1.94
N ILE A 31 18.14 -4.94 -1.64
CA ILE A 31 18.03 -3.47 -1.78
C ILE A 31 17.76 -3.10 -3.24
N TYR A 32 18.48 -3.69 -4.19
CA TYR A 32 18.26 -3.47 -5.62
C TYR A 32 16.84 -3.86 -6.07
N ARG A 33 16.31 -4.99 -5.57
CA ARG A 33 14.95 -5.43 -5.88
C ARG A 33 13.89 -4.51 -5.26
N ASP A 34 14.12 -4.04 -4.04
CA ASP A 34 13.21 -3.10 -3.38
C ASP A 34 13.19 -1.75 -4.13
N ARG A 35 14.34 -1.27 -4.62
CA ARG A 35 14.43 -0.08 -5.50
C ARG A 35 13.61 -0.25 -6.80
N ASP A 36 13.80 -1.34 -7.52
CA ASP A 36 13.03 -1.62 -8.76
C ASP A 36 11.52 -1.71 -8.48
N ALA A 37 11.12 -2.26 -7.33
CA ALA A 37 9.71 -2.29 -6.91
C ALA A 37 9.13 -0.90 -6.65
N VAL A 38 9.93 0.01 -6.07
CA VAL A 38 9.58 1.42 -5.88
C VAL A 38 9.43 2.12 -7.25
N GLU A 39 10.39 1.97 -8.15
CA GLU A 39 10.34 2.57 -9.50
C GLU A 39 9.13 2.08 -10.32
N LYS A 40 8.81 0.78 -10.25
CA LYS A 40 7.61 0.21 -10.86
C LYS A 40 6.33 0.76 -10.24
N THR A 41 6.32 1.00 -8.93
CA THR A 41 5.17 1.61 -8.24
C THR A 41 4.94 3.03 -8.73
N PHE A 42 5.98 3.87 -8.76
CA PHE A 42 5.88 5.23 -9.30
C PHE A 42 5.44 5.24 -10.76
N ARG A 43 5.93 4.29 -11.58
CA ARG A 43 5.48 4.15 -12.96
C ARG A 43 4.00 3.79 -13.04
N MET A 44 3.54 2.82 -12.25
CA MET A 44 2.13 2.44 -12.22
C MET A 44 1.25 3.59 -11.77
N GLU A 45 1.63 4.35 -10.75
CA GLU A 45 0.83 5.47 -10.25
C GLU A 45 0.68 6.61 -11.24
N LYS A 46 1.69 6.86 -12.08
CA LYS A 46 1.54 7.81 -13.17
C LYS A 46 0.32 7.48 -14.04
N SER A 47 0.09 6.19 -14.29
CA SER A 47 -1.10 5.71 -15.00
C SER A 47 -2.34 5.55 -14.10
N TYR A 48 -2.18 5.11 -12.85
CA TYR A 48 -3.29 4.74 -11.96
C TYR A 48 -4.01 5.96 -11.35
N LEU A 49 -3.28 7.05 -11.10
CA LEU A 49 -3.81 8.30 -10.54
C LEU A 49 -4.10 9.37 -11.62
N GLY A 50 -4.01 8.99 -12.91
CA GLY A 50 -4.27 9.88 -14.03
C GLY A 50 -3.28 11.05 -14.11
N PHE A 51 -2.00 10.77 -13.89
CA PHE A 51 -0.90 11.73 -14.08
C PHE A 51 -0.24 11.62 -15.46
N ASP A 52 -0.72 10.72 -16.30
CA ASP A 52 -0.44 10.67 -17.73
C ASP A 52 -0.94 11.94 -18.44
N VAL A 53 -2.10 12.45 -18.01
CA VAL A 53 -2.64 13.75 -18.42
C VAL A 53 -3.25 14.45 -17.22
N PHE A 54 -2.58 15.50 -16.71
CA PHE A 54 -3.05 16.20 -15.52
C PHE A 54 -4.47 16.79 -15.69
N ARG A 55 -4.85 17.19 -16.92
CA ARG A 55 -6.14 17.84 -17.27
C ARG A 55 -6.49 18.98 -16.31
N VAL A 56 -5.48 19.72 -15.86
CA VAL A 56 -5.62 20.86 -14.96
C VAL A 56 -5.06 22.09 -15.68
N HIS A 57 -5.79 23.20 -15.62
CA HIS A 57 -5.40 24.47 -16.27
C HIS A 57 -4.63 25.41 -15.32
N ASP A 58 -4.68 25.17 -14.01
CA ASP A 58 -4.06 26.01 -12.97
C ASP A 58 -2.97 25.25 -12.21
N THR A 59 -1.84 25.92 -11.93
CA THR A 59 -0.71 25.35 -11.19
C THR A 59 -1.09 24.94 -9.77
N GLU A 60 -1.91 25.72 -9.08
CA GLU A 60 -2.34 25.43 -7.70
C GLU A 60 -3.12 24.10 -7.58
N LYS A 61 -3.99 23.83 -8.56
CA LYS A 61 -4.74 22.58 -8.65
C LYS A 61 -3.83 21.40 -8.98
N LEU A 62 -2.77 21.63 -9.77
CA LEU A 62 -1.75 20.63 -10.06
C LEU A 62 -0.96 20.27 -8.80
N GLU A 63 -0.51 21.27 -8.04
CA GLU A 63 0.20 21.09 -6.77
C GLU A 63 -0.64 20.29 -5.77
N SER A 64 -1.92 20.63 -5.65
CA SER A 64 -2.86 19.90 -4.79
C SER A 64 -3.00 18.42 -5.19
N LYS A 65 -3.05 18.13 -6.50
CA LYS A 65 -3.14 16.75 -7.01
C LYS A 65 -1.87 15.95 -6.72
N VAL A 66 -0.70 16.56 -6.91
CA VAL A 66 0.60 15.96 -6.59
C VAL A 66 0.71 15.69 -5.09
N PHE A 67 0.28 16.64 -4.26
CA PHE A 67 0.29 16.50 -2.80
C PHE A 67 -0.57 15.33 -2.32
N ILE A 68 -1.83 15.25 -2.76
CA ILE A 68 -2.74 14.15 -2.39
C ILE A 68 -2.15 12.79 -2.82
N SER A 69 -1.52 12.75 -3.99
CA SER A 69 -0.93 11.53 -4.50
C SER A 69 0.31 11.09 -3.74
N PHE A 70 1.12 12.04 -3.28
CA PHE A 70 2.23 11.77 -2.39
C PHE A 70 1.76 11.17 -1.05
N VAL A 71 0.67 11.68 -0.49
CA VAL A 71 0.06 11.09 0.71
C VAL A 71 -0.47 9.69 0.44
N ALA A 72 -1.15 9.47 -0.69
CA ALA A 72 -1.63 8.15 -1.10
C ALA A 72 -0.49 7.13 -1.26
N LEU A 73 0.65 7.57 -1.78
CA LEU A 73 1.89 6.82 -1.93
C LEU A 73 2.44 6.33 -0.59
N ILE A 74 2.51 7.21 0.40
CA ILE A 74 2.98 6.89 1.76
C ILE A 74 2.10 5.79 2.36
N ILE A 75 0.77 5.99 2.31
CA ILE A 75 -0.20 5.02 2.82
C ILE A 75 -0.05 3.67 2.11
N ARG A 76 0.09 3.69 0.78
CA ARG A 76 0.30 2.49 -0.02
C ARG A 76 1.59 1.76 0.36
N ASN A 77 2.67 2.50 0.62
CA ASN A 77 3.95 1.95 1.04
C ASN A 77 3.84 1.27 2.41
N GLU A 78 3.21 1.92 3.38
CA GLU A 78 2.95 1.31 4.70
C GLU A 78 2.16 0.00 4.60
N ILE A 79 1.09 0.00 3.81
CA ILE A 79 0.31 -1.22 3.54
C ILE A 79 1.19 -2.30 2.90
N TYR A 80 2.05 -1.92 1.93
CA TYR A 80 2.97 -2.87 1.30
C TYR A 80 3.96 -3.48 2.30
N GLN A 81 4.54 -2.67 3.20
CA GLN A 81 5.53 -3.13 4.17
C GLN A 81 4.92 -4.15 5.13
N VAL A 82 3.71 -3.87 5.66
CA VAL A 82 2.97 -4.80 6.52
C VAL A 82 2.61 -6.10 5.77
N LEU A 83 2.24 -6.00 4.49
CA LEU A 83 1.89 -7.15 3.66
C LEU A 83 3.09 -7.88 3.05
N LYS A 84 4.33 -7.35 3.14
CA LYS A 84 5.53 -7.88 2.48
C LYS A 84 5.74 -9.38 2.75
N PRO A 85 5.55 -9.90 3.99
CA PRO A 85 5.66 -11.34 4.25
C PRO A 85 4.58 -12.17 3.52
N MET A 86 3.34 -11.68 3.47
CA MET A 86 2.24 -12.34 2.75
C MET A 86 2.44 -12.28 1.23
N TYR A 87 2.94 -11.16 0.73
CA TYR A 87 3.26 -10.95 -0.67
C TYR A 87 4.36 -11.91 -1.14
N LYS A 88 5.42 -12.11 -0.34
CA LYS A 88 6.49 -13.08 -0.63
C LYS A 88 5.95 -14.51 -0.77
N LYS A 89 4.94 -14.90 0.02
CA LYS A 89 4.30 -16.23 -0.05
C LYS A 89 3.40 -16.41 -1.27
N ASN A 90 2.59 -15.39 -1.62
CA ASN A 90 1.73 -15.43 -2.81
C ASN A 90 1.61 -14.04 -3.45
N ARG A 91 2.45 -13.81 -4.47
CA ARG A 91 2.55 -12.52 -5.18
C ARG A 91 1.30 -12.16 -5.98
N LYS A 92 0.55 -13.15 -6.47
CA LYS A 92 -0.64 -12.91 -7.31
C LYS A 92 -1.83 -12.47 -6.48
N GLU A 93 -1.95 -12.95 -5.25
CA GLU A 93 -3.10 -12.68 -4.41
C GLU A 93 -2.90 -11.54 -3.42
N ASN A 94 -1.70 -11.36 -2.87
CA ASN A 94 -1.47 -10.42 -1.78
C ASN A 94 -0.92 -9.08 -2.27
N THR A 95 -1.34 -8.64 -3.45
CA THR A 95 -1.01 -7.29 -3.94
C THR A 95 -1.80 -6.24 -3.17
N VAL A 96 -1.22 -5.05 -2.99
CA VAL A 96 -1.87 -3.93 -2.29
C VAL A 96 -3.28 -3.64 -2.86
N PRO A 97 -3.50 -3.56 -4.19
CA PRO A 97 -4.85 -3.31 -4.73
C PRO A 97 -5.86 -4.44 -4.47
N LYS A 98 -5.42 -5.69 -4.30
CA LYS A 98 -6.32 -6.78 -3.93
C LYS A 98 -6.68 -6.74 -2.45
N VAL A 99 -5.73 -6.36 -1.60
CA VAL A 99 -6.00 -6.21 -0.16
C VAL A 99 -6.91 -5.02 0.12
N ILE A 100 -6.71 -3.89 -0.55
CA ILE A 100 -7.63 -2.74 -0.45
C ILE A 100 -9.06 -3.14 -0.80
N ARG A 101 -9.25 -3.92 -1.87
CA ARG A 101 -10.58 -4.45 -2.24
C ARG A 101 -11.20 -5.37 -1.19
N GLU A 102 -10.40 -6.09 -0.40
CA GLU A 102 -10.92 -6.87 0.73
C GLU A 102 -11.33 -5.98 1.90
N TYR A 103 -10.61 -4.88 2.15
CA TYR A 103 -10.99 -3.87 3.14
C TYR A 103 -12.26 -3.10 2.75
N GLU A 104 -12.46 -2.79 1.48
CA GLU A 104 -13.69 -2.13 1.00
C GLU A 104 -14.95 -2.95 1.28
N ARG A 105 -14.82 -4.29 1.33
CA ARG A 105 -15.91 -5.21 1.67
C ARG A 105 -16.25 -5.21 3.16
N LEU A 106 -15.38 -4.66 4.02
CA LEU A 106 -15.58 -4.54 5.47
C LEU A 106 -16.46 -3.33 5.84
N ARG A 107 -17.57 -3.14 5.12
CA ARG A 107 -18.46 -2.00 5.28
C ARG A 107 -19.66 -2.32 6.18
N ILE A 108 -20.08 -1.34 6.98
CA ILE A 108 -21.35 -1.32 7.71
C ILE A 108 -22.43 -0.75 6.79
N THR A 109 -23.59 -1.39 6.72
CA THR A 109 -24.67 -0.99 5.81
C THR A 109 -25.92 -0.61 6.58
N LYS A 110 -26.57 0.49 6.16
CA LYS A 110 -27.89 0.88 6.67
C LYS A 110 -28.97 0.05 5.97
N LEU A 111 -29.80 -0.64 6.75
CA LEU A 111 -30.85 -1.52 6.23
C LEU A 111 -32.21 -0.79 6.20
N SER A 112 -33.26 -1.47 5.72
CA SER A 112 -34.62 -0.93 5.61
C SER A 112 -35.27 -0.60 6.96
N ASP A 113 -34.75 -1.16 8.05
CA ASP A 113 -35.12 -0.80 9.42
C ASP A 113 -34.52 0.53 9.88
N ASN A 114 -33.86 1.26 8.96
CA ASN A 114 -33.18 2.52 9.18
C ASN A 114 -32.04 2.45 10.21
N LYS A 115 -31.55 1.24 10.51
CA LYS A 115 -30.41 1.00 11.40
C LYS A 115 -29.18 0.51 10.63
N TYR A 116 -28.01 0.79 11.17
CA TYR A 116 -26.72 0.31 10.68
C TYR A 116 -26.44 -1.09 11.20
N HIS A 117 -25.98 -1.97 10.31
CA HIS A 117 -25.68 -3.37 10.60
C HIS A 117 -24.37 -3.84 9.98
N VAL A 118 -23.71 -4.77 10.67
CA VAL A 118 -22.63 -5.57 10.10
C VAL A 118 -23.25 -6.73 9.32
N ARG A 119 -23.18 -6.69 8.00
CA ARG A 119 -23.93 -7.65 7.16
C ARG A 119 -23.30 -9.04 7.10
N TYR A 120 -21.98 -9.10 7.12
CA TYR A 120 -21.23 -10.33 6.87
C TYR A 120 -20.17 -10.55 7.94
N SER A 121 -19.97 -11.81 8.30
CA SER A 121 -18.83 -12.22 9.09
C SER A 121 -17.53 -12.09 8.30
N LEU A 122 -16.41 -11.97 9.03
CA LEU A 122 -15.09 -11.90 8.41
C LEU A 122 -14.75 -13.22 7.68
N THR A 123 -14.42 -13.12 6.41
CA THR A 123 -13.88 -14.24 5.63
C THR A 123 -12.50 -14.66 6.13
N SER A 124 -12.09 -15.91 5.86
CA SER A 124 -10.75 -16.41 6.23
C SER A 124 -9.61 -15.55 5.67
N ARG A 125 -9.81 -14.98 4.48
CA ARG A 125 -8.88 -14.05 3.83
C ARG A 125 -8.79 -12.73 4.59
N GLN A 126 -9.92 -12.14 4.95
CA GLN A 126 -9.96 -10.90 5.74
C GLN A 126 -9.32 -11.10 7.12
N LYS A 127 -9.56 -12.23 7.78
CA LYS A 127 -8.89 -12.56 9.06
C LYS A 127 -7.37 -12.62 8.93
N LYS A 128 -6.85 -13.23 7.86
CA LYS A 128 -5.40 -13.27 7.58
C LYS A 128 -4.82 -11.88 7.31
N ILE A 129 -5.54 -11.05 6.57
CA ILE A 129 -5.13 -9.67 6.27
C ILE A 129 -5.11 -8.83 7.55
N LEU A 130 -6.17 -8.87 8.37
CA LEU A 130 -6.24 -8.16 9.65
C LEU A 130 -5.14 -8.63 10.61
N GLY A 131 -4.89 -9.94 10.66
CA GLY A 131 -3.81 -10.52 11.46
C GLY A 131 -2.42 -10.03 11.05
N ALA A 132 -2.19 -9.72 9.76
CA ALA A 132 -0.92 -9.13 9.32
C ALA A 132 -0.70 -7.72 9.87
N VAL A 133 -1.77 -6.97 10.13
CA VAL A 133 -1.73 -5.65 10.77
C VAL A 133 -1.76 -5.76 12.31
N GLY A 134 -1.77 -6.97 12.86
CA GLY A 134 -1.84 -7.19 14.31
C GLY A 134 -3.24 -6.99 14.90
N VAL A 135 -4.30 -7.06 14.09
CA VAL A 135 -5.69 -6.92 14.55
C VAL A 135 -6.35 -8.29 14.64
N THR A 136 -6.86 -8.65 15.81
CA THR A 136 -7.62 -9.90 15.97
C THR A 136 -9.07 -9.71 15.54
N GLU A 137 -9.76 -10.82 15.23
CA GLU A 137 -11.19 -10.79 14.91
C GLU A 137 -12.02 -10.21 16.05
N LYS A 138 -11.67 -10.50 17.31
CA LYS A 138 -12.35 -9.95 18.48
C LYS A 138 -12.19 -8.43 18.55
N ASP A 139 -10.95 -7.94 18.47
CA ASP A 139 -10.66 -6.50 18.51
C ASP A 139 -11.38 -5.74 17.38
N TYR A 140 -11.44 -6.34 16.20
CA TYR A 140 -12.16 -5.78 15.06
C TYR A 140 -13.67 -5.70 15.34
N MET A 141 -14.29 -6.82 15.75
CA MET A 141 -15.72 -6.87 16.01
C MET A 141 -16.13 -5.94 17.15
N ASP A 142 -15.32 -5.85 18.21
CA ASP A 142 -15.57 -4.94 19.33
C ASP A 142 -15.57 -3.48 18.89
N LYS A 143 -14.62 -3.07 18.04
CA LYS A 143 -14.58 -1.71 17.48
C LYS A 143 -15.78 -1.45 16.56
N VAL A 144 -16.10 -2.39 15.67
CA VAL A 144 -17.22 -2.24 14.74
C VAL A 144 -18.54 -2.14 15.48
N ASN A 145 -18.77 -2.97 16.50
CA ASN A 145 -19.99 -2.94 17.30
C ASN A 145 -20.16 -1.60 18.02
N LYS A 146 -19.08 -1.03 18.57
CA LYS A 146 -19.10 0.32 19.16
C LYS A 146 -19.49 1.39 18.14
N ILE A 147 -18.95 1.31 16.92
CA ILE A 147 -19.29 2.25 15.83
C ILE A 147 -20.76 2.10 15.43
N VAL A 148 -21.24 0.86 15.25
CA VAL A 148 -22.63 0.58 14.90
C VAL A 148 -23.58 1.12 15.97
N GLN A 149 -23.25 0.92 17.25
CA GLN A 149 -24.02 1.45 18.35
C GLN A 149 -24.10 2.99 18.29
N ALA A 150 -22.95 3.66 18.19
CA ALA A 150 -22.90 5.12 18.10
C ALA A 150 -23.68 5.68 16.90
N LEU A 151 -23.62 5.00 15.75
CA LEU A 151 -24.35 5.39 14.54
C LEU A 151 -25.87 5.18 14.63
N ASN A 152 -26.34 4.27 15.48
CA ASN A 152 -27.75 4.00 15.69
C ASN A 152 -28.36 4.84 16.82
N GLU A 153 -27.51 5.38 17.71
CA GLU A 153 -27.88 6.30 18.78
C GLU A 153 -27.90 7.77 18.33
N SER A 154 -27.32 8.08 17.16
CA SER A 154 -27.34 9.40 16.51
C SER A 154 -28.57 9.59 15.65
#